data_AF-A0A4R6DRR4-F1
#
_entry.id   AF-A0A4R6DRR4-F1
#
_cell.length_a   1.000
_cell.length_b   1.000
_cell.length_c   1.000
_cell.angle_alpha   90.00
_cell.angle_beta   90.00
_cell.angle_gamma   90.00
#
_symmetry.space_group_name_H-M   'P 1'
#
loop_
_entity.id
_entity.type
_entity.pdbx_description
1 polymer ?
#
loop_
_entity_poly.entity_id
_entity_poly.type
_entity_poly.pdbx_seq_one_letter_code
_entity_poly.pdbx_strand_id
1 'polypeptide(L)'
;MTLNVDLVSDFVCPWCYIGKARLNQAIADLQQKQPGLEVRLNWLPFFLNPDTPAAGEPYRAYLEKKFGGPREVDALHDKVAAAGAPDGVNFAFDRIAVRPYTLKAHRLTYRAQARGDTPERVHSLTDALFRAHFEEGRNIGDTETLADIAAACGDRREAVVAYLNGSEGTDAVKRMAEQVRKLGVTSVPFYIVDRQFTLSGAQSAAVLGAGLLQALSS
;
A
#
# COMPACT_ATOMS: atom_id res chain seq x y z
N MET A 1 20.84 14.85 -3.53
CA MET A 1 19.66 15.59 -3.05
C MET A 1 18.64 14.56 -2.61
N THR A 2 17.98 14.74 -1.46
CA THR A 2 17.06 13.74 -0.92
C THR A 2 15.67 14.33 -0.79
N LEU A 3 14.67 13.65 -1.36
CA LEU A 3 13.25 14.01 -1.30
C LEU A 3 12.51 12.98 -0.46
N ASN A 4 11.84 13.41 0.61
CA ASN A 4 11.06 12.51 1.45
C ASN A 4 9.60 12.50 0.98
N VAL A 5 9.06 11.30 0.79
CA VAL A 5 7.68 11.08 0.38
C VAL A 5 7.03 10.14 1.38
N ASP A 6 6.07 10.63 2.15
CA ASP A 6 5.21 9.75 2.93
C ASP A 6 3.99 9.35 2.08
N LEU A 7 3.87 8.05 1.81
CA LEU A 7 2.73 7.45 1.13
C LEU A 7 1.79 6.83 2.16
N VAL A 8 0.65 7.48 2.36
CA VAL A 8 -0.46 6.95 3.13
C VAL A 8 -1.23 5.95 2.25
N SER A 9 -1.33 4.71 2.73
CA SER A 9 -1.86 3.61 1.92
C SER A 9 -2.55 2.53 2.74
N ASP A 10 -3.38 1.73 2.08
CA ASP A 10 -3.90 0.47 2.62
C ASP A 10 -3.72 -0.65 1.57
N PHE A 11 -3.25 -1.82 2.00
CA PHE A 11 -2.92 -2.93 1.10
C PHE A 11 -4.14 -3.60 0.45
N VAL A 12 -5.34 -3.31 0.96
CA VAL A 12 -6.63 -3.73 0.37
C VAL A 12 -7.28 -2.63 -0.49
N CYS A 13 -6.59 -1.53 -0.74
CA CYS A 13 -7.04 -0.47 -1.64
C CYS A 13 -6.49 -0.70 -3.06
N PRO A 14 -7.32 -0.99 -4.08
CA PRO A 14 -6.81 -1.22 -5.42
C PRO A 14 -6.23 0.06 -6.05
N TRP A 15 -6.77 1.23 -5.71
CA TRP A 15 -6.21 2.51 -6.14
C TRP A 15 -4.85 2.80 -5.51
N CYS A 16 -4.55 2.27 -4.32
CA CYS A 16 -3.21 2.36 -3.75
C CYS A 16 -2.21 1.55 -4.57
N TYR A 17 -2.60 0.38 -5.08
CA TYR A 17 -1.72 -0.42 -5.91
C TYR A 17 -1.39 0.29 -7.24
N ILE A 18 -2.42 0.81 -7.91
CA ILE A 18 -2.26 1.63 -9.12
C ILE A 18 -1.41 2.87 -8.83
N GLY A 19 -1.69 3.58 -7.73
CA GLY A 19 -0.95 4.76 -7.31
C GLY A 19 0.52 4.46 -7.03
N LYS A 20 0.84 3.34 -6.36
CA LYS A 20 2.21 2.87 -6.17
C LYS A 20 2.90 2.67 -7.51
N ALA A 21 2.28 1.96 -8.46
CA ALA A 21 2.86 1.71 -9.78
C ALA A 21 3.20 3.02 -10.50
N ARG A 22 2.26 3.97 -10.51
CA ARG A 22 2.45 5.31 -11.11
C ARG A 22 3.50 6.14 -10.39
N LEU A 23 3.56 6.06 -9.06
CA LEU A 23 4.60 6.74 -8.27
C LEU A 23 5.98 6.19 -8.61
N ASN A 24 6.13 4.87 -8.77
CA ASN A 24 7.42 4.26 -9.15
C ASN A 24 7.87 4.75 -10.53
N GLN A 25 6.97 4.80 -11.50
CA GLN A 25 7.26 5.36 -12.83
C GLN A 25 7.71 6.84 -12.71
N ALA A 26 6.97 7.65 -11.94
CA ALA A 26 7.30 9.06 -11.73
C ALA A 26 8.69 9.25 -11.08
N ILE A 27 9.03 8.44 -10.08
CA ILE A 27 10.33 8.47 -9.41
C ILE A 27 11.44 8.08 -10.40
N ALA A 28 11.26 6.99 -11.16
CA ALA A 28 12.24 6.53 -12.14
C ALA A 28 12.52 7.61 -13.20
N ASP A 29 11.47 8.22 -13.75
CA ASP A 29 11.59 9.31 -14.73
C ASP A 29 12.31 10.54 -14.15
N LEU A 30 12.04 10.89 -12.89
CA LEU A 30 12.70 12.00 -12.21
C LEU A 30 14.18 11.72 -11.96
N GLN A 31 14.52 10.51 -11.52
CA GLN A 31 15.91 10.13 -11.26
C GLN A 31 16.75 10.11 -12.54
N GLN A 32 16.14 9.78 -13.69
CA GLN A 32 16.80 9.93 -15.00
C GLN A 32 17.07 11.40 -15.35
N LYS A 33 16.13 12.30 -15.04
CA LYS A 33 16.24 13.74 -15.33
C LYS A 33 17.10 14.51 -14.32
N GLN A 34 17.20 14.01 -13.09
CA GLN A 34 17.92 14.62 -11.97
C GLN A 34 18.92 13.61 -11.37
N PRO A 35 20.07 13.39 -12.01
CA PRO A 35 21.10 12.49 -11.49
C PRO A 35 21.50 12.88 -10.06
N GLY A 36 21.46 11.92 -9.14
CA GLY A 36 21.76 12.15 -7.71
C GLY A 36 20.55 12.55 -6.84
N LEU A 37 19.33 12.52 -7.40
CA LEU A 37 18.09 12.54 -6.63
C LEU A 37 17.85 11.17 -5.96
N GLU A 38 17.83 11.18 -4.63
CA GLU A 38 17.41 10.06 -3.80
C GLU A 38 15.98 10.33 -3.33
N VAL A 39 15.04 9.44 -3.65
CA VAL A 39 13.66 9.53 -3.13
C VAL A 39 13.51 8.54 -1.98
N ARG A 40 13.21 9.04 -0.79
CA ARG A 40 12.94 8.22 0.40
C ARG A 40 11.44 8.09 0.57
N LEU A 41 10.93 6.90 0.26
CA LEU A 41 9.51 6.57 0.40
C LEU A 41 9.23 5.94 1.77
N ASN A 42 8.42 6.61 2.58
CA ASN A 42 7.92 6.07 3.85
C ASN A 42 6.45 5.68 3.69
N TRP A 43 6.09 4.51 4.18
CA TRP A 43 4.73 3.99 4.18
C TRP A 43 4.03 4.33 5.49
N LEU A 44 2.94 5.06 5.40
CA LEU A 44 2.06 5.37 6.52
C LEU A 44 0.77 4.54 6.44
N PRO A 45 0.37 3.88 7.54
CA PRO A 45 -0.78 3.00 7.53
C PRO A 45 -2.08 3.79 7.45
N PHE A 46 -3.00 3.29 6.63
CA PHE A 46 -4.40 3.69 6.63
C PHE A 46 -5.26 2.43 6.68
N PHE A 47 -6.36 2.48 7.44
CA PHE A 47 -7.35 1.40 7.47
C PHE A 47 -8.59 1.87 6.74
N LEU A 48 -8.80 1.44 5.50
CA LEU A 48 -10.00 1.77 4.71
C LEU A 48 -11.27 1.31 5.43
N ASN A 49 -11.20 0.16 6.07
CA ASN A 49 -12.30 -0.50 6.76
C ASN A 49 -11.83 -0.87 8.18
N PRO A 50 -11.81 0.09 9.12
CA PRO A 50 -11.28 -0.15 10.47
C PRO A 50 -12.10 -1.22 11.23
N ASP A 51 -13.37 -1.41 10.87
CA ASP A 51 -14.29 -2.36 11.50
C ASP A 51 -14.19 -3.79 10.94
N THR A 52 -13.18 -4.08 10.12
CA THR A 52 -12.97 -5.44 9.59
C THR A 52 -12.70 -6.40 10.75
N PRO A 53 -13.42 -7.55 10.84
CA PRO A 53 -13.12 -8.56 11.83
C PRO A 53 -11.66 -9.02 11.74
N ALA A 54 -11.05 -9.39 12.87
CA ALA A 54 -9.66 -9.83 12.90
C ALA A 54 -9.40 -11.08 12.01
N ALA A 55 -10.40 -11.96 11.88
CA ALA A 55 -10.36 -13.12 11.00
C ALA A 55 -10.56 -12.78 9.51
N GLY A 56 -10.87 -11.52 9.19
CA GLY A 56 -11.39 -11.11 7.89
C GLY A 56 -12.87 -11.46 7.70
N GLU A 57 -13.39 -11.16 6.52
CA GLU A 57 -14.74 -11.53 6.10
C GLU A 57 -14.77 -11.84 4.59
N PRO A 58 -15.80 -12.53 4.06
CA PRO A 58 -15.88 -12.85 2.64
C PRO A 58 -15.84 -11.58 1.76
N TYR A 59 -14.88 -11.51 0.84
CA TYR A 59 -14.61 -10.30 0.04
C TYR A 59 -15.79 -9.92 -0.84
N ARG A 60 -16.26 -10.87 -1.64
CA ARG A 60 -17.36 -10.65 -2.59
C ARG A 60 -18.64 -10.22 -1.89
N ALA A 61 -19.06 -10.95 -0.85
CA ALA A 61 -20.29 -10.65 -0.12
C ALA A 61 -20.26 -9.25 0.54
N TYR A 62 -19.11 -8.84 1.09
CA TYR A 62 -18.93 -7.50 1.61
C TYR A 62 -19.12 -6.43 0.52
N LEU A 63 -18.49 -6.60 -0.64
CA LEU A 63 -18.59 -5.65 -1.74
C LEU A 63 -20.02 -5.55 -2.29
N GLU A 64 -20.71 -6.68 -2.47
CA GLU A 64 -22.09 -6.69 -2.96
C GLU A 64 -23.01 -5.96 -1.99
N LYS A 65 -22.86 -6.20 -0.68
CA LYS A 65 -23.59 -5.45 0.35
C LYS A 65 -23.30 -3.95 0.31
N LYS A 66 -22.04 -3.57 0.06
CA LYS A 66 -21.60 -2.17 0.06
C LYS A 66 -22.01 -1.40 -1.20
N PHE A 67 -21.96 -2.06 -2.35
CA PHE A 67 -22.08 -1.42 -3.67
C PHE A 67 -23.39 -1.73 -4.40
N GLY A 68 -24.24 -2.60 -3.85
CA GLY A 68 -25.63 -2.75 -4.31
C GLY A 68 -25.94 -4.05 -5.06
N GLY A 69 -24.97 -4.95 -5.19
CA GLY A 69 -25.19 -6.25 -5.82
C GLY A 69 -24.00 -6.74 -6.66
N PRO A 70 -24.10 -7.97 -7.21
CA PRO A 70 -23.04 -8.58 -8.01
C PRO A 70 -22.70 -7.77 -9.27
N ARG A 71 -23.71 -7.23 -9.97
CA ARG A 71 -23.51 -6.49 -11.22
C ARG A 71 -22.75 -5.19 -11.00
N GLU A 72 -23.05 -4.48 -9.91
CA GLU A 72 -22.38 -3.23 -9.53
C GLU A 72 -20.93 -3.49 -9.13
N VAL A 73 -20.66 -4.61 -8.46
CA VAL A 73 -19.31 -5.04 -8.11
C VAL A 73 -18.50 -5.43 -9.34
N ASP A 74 -19.08 -6.18 -10.28
CA ASP A 74 -18.40 -6.54 -11.54
C ASP A 74 -18.02 -5.30 -12.34
N ALA A 75 -18.95 -4.35 -12.52
CA ALA A 75 -18.67 -3.09 -13.21
C ALA A 75 -17.58 -2.25 -12.51
N LEU A 76 -17.55 -2.26 -11.16
CA LEU A 76 -16.51 -1.59 -10.40
C LEU A 76 -15.14 -2.27 -10.58
N HIS A 77 -15.09 -3.60 -10.53
CA HIS A 77 -13.87 -4.36 -10.79
C HIS A 77 -13.34 -4.13 -12.21
N ASP A 78 -14.20 -4.18 -13.23
CA ASP A 78 -13.82 -3.92 -14.63
C ASP A 78 -13.21 -2.53 -14.79
N LYS A 79 -13.83 -1.52 -14.19
CA LYS A 79 -13.33 -0.13 -14.21
C LYS A 79 -11.94 -0.03 -13.57
N VAL A 80 -11.74 -0.67 -12.42
CA VAL A 80 -10.46 -0.64 -11.70
C VAL A 80 -9.38 -1.43 -12.44
N ALA A 81 -9.73 -2.59 -13.00
CA ALA A 81 -8.84 -3.39 -13.81
C ALA A 81 -8.37 -2.64 -15.07
N ALA A 82 -9.30 -2.03 -15.80
CA ALA A 82 -8.99 -1.19 -16.96
C ALA A 82 -8.11 0.00 -16.60
N ALA A 83 -8.28 0.58 -15.41
CA ALA A 83 -7.47 1.70 -14.94
C ALA A 83 -6.04 1.29 -14.55
N GLY A 84 -5.82 0.05 -14.09
CA GLY A 84 -4.51 -0.45 -13.68
C GLY A 84 -3.70 -1.15 -14.78
N ALA A 85 -4.36 -1.70 -15.80
CA ALA A 85 -3.70 -2.46 -16.87
C ALA A 85 -2.57 -1.70 -17.59
N PRO A 86 -2.69 -0.39 -17.92
CA PRO A 86 -1.58 0.36 -18.53
C PRO A 86 -0.34 0.48 -17.64
N ASP A 87 -0.52 0.35 -16.32
CA ASP A 87 0.53 0.44 -15.32
C ASP A 87 1.11 -0.93 -14.95
N GLY A 88 0.72 -1.99 -15.67
CA GLY A 88 1.17 -3.37 -15.43
C GLY A 88 0.50 -4.06 -14.24
N VAL A 89 -0.58 -3.47 -13.69
CA VAL A 89 -1.33 -4.05 -12.56
C VAL A 89 -2.44 -4.96 -13.09
N ASN A 90 -2.32 -6.26 -12.80
CA ASN A 90 -3.22 -7.29 -13.35
C ASN A 90 -4.11 -7.87 -12.24
N PHE A 91 -5.19 -7.17 -11.95
CA PHE A 91 -6.13 -7.59 -10.91
C PHE A 91 -6.80 -8.93 -11.24
N ALA A 92 -6.77 -9.85 -10.27
CA ALA A 92 -7.48 -11.13 -10.25
C ALA A 92 -8.49 -11.14 -9.09
N PHE A 93 -9.46 -10.21 -9.13
CA PHE A 93 -10.44 -10.01 -8.06
C PHE A 93 -11.26 -11.26 -7.73
N ASP A 94 -11.48 -12.14 -8.72
CA ASP A 94 -12.15 -13.43 -8.61
C ASP A 94 -11.40 -14.41 -7.68
N ARG A 95 -10.08 -14.26 -7.54
CA ARG A 95 -9.27 -15.08 -6.64
C ARG A 95 -9.34 -14.64 -5.17
N ILE A 96 -9.82 -13.42 -4.92
CA ILE A 96 -9.85 -12.84 -3.57
C ILE A 96 -11.05 -13.41 -2.79
N ALA A 97 -10.79 -14.42 -1.97
CA ALA A 97 -11.82 -15.01 -1.12
C ALA A 97 -12.11 -14.16 0.13
N VAL A 98 -11.06 -13.62 0.76
CA VAL A 98 -11.12 -12.95 2.06
C VAL A 98 -10.76 -11.48 1.92
N ARG A 99 -11.55 -10.62 2.57
CA ARG A 99 -11.21 -9.23 2.87
C ARG A 99 -10.46 -9.19 4.20
N PRO A 100 -9.13 -9.05 4.21
CA PRO A 100 -8.37 -9.14 5.44
C PRO A 100 -8.46 -7.86 6.27
N TYR A 101 -8.29 -7.99 7.59
CA TYR A 101 -7.88 -6.87 8.42
C TYR A 101 -6.38 -6.62 8.26
N THR A 102 -6.00 -5.47 7.70
CA THR A 102 -4.63 -5.21 7.22
C THR A 102 -3.62 -4.84 8.31
N LEU A 103 -3.98 -4.90 9.59
CA LEU A 103 -3.09 -4.51 10.69
C LEU A 103 -1.76 -5.28 10.67
N LYS A 104 -1.78 -6.59 10.39
CA LYS A 104 -0.55 -7.38 10.33
C LYS A 104 0.34 -6.99 9.14
N ALA A 105 -0.24 -6.75 7.96
CA ALA A 105 0.51 -6.26 6.80
C ALA A 105 1.15 -4.88 7.06
N HIS A 106 0.41 -3.98 7.71
CA HIS A 106 0.93 -2.68 8.14
C HIS A 106 2.03 -2.82 9.20
N ARG A 107 1.86 -3.70 10.19
CA ARG A 107 2.90 -4.01 11.19
C ARG A 107 4.16 -4.57 10.55
N LEU A 108 4.04 -5.46 9.56
CA LEU A 108 5.19 -6.01 8.85
C LEU A 108 5.96 -4.93 8.09
N THR A 109 5.26 -4.05 7.39
CA THR A 109 5.87 -2.90 6.69
C THR A 109 6.50 -1.92 7.67
N TYR A 110 5.83 -1.61 8.77
CA TYR A 110 6.36 -0.79 9.87
C TYR A 110 7.66 -1.39 10.43
N ARG A 111 7.70 -2.70 10.70
CA ARG A 111 8.89 -3.40 11.19
C ARG A 111 10.07 -3.28 10.23
N ALA A 112 9.85 -3.46 8.92
CA ALA A 112 10.91 -3.34 7.92
C ALA A 112 11.51 -1.91 7.94
N GLN A 113 10.67 -0.89 7.99
CA GLN A 113 11.11 0.51 8.08
C GLN A 113 11.82 0.82 9.41
N ALA A 114 11.29 0.34 10.53
CA ALA A 114 11.85 0.60 11.86
C ALA A 114 13.21 -0.07 12.10
N ARG A 115 13.48 -1.21 11.43
CA ARG A 115 14.79 -1.87 11.42
C ARG A 115 15.82 -1.14 10.55
N GLY A 116 15.40 -0.19 9.72
CA GLY A 116 16.26 0.44 8.73
C GLY A 116 16.58 -0.49 7.55
N ASP A 117 15.64 -1.35 7.13
CA ASP A 117 15.79 -2.10 5.89
C ASP A 117 16.02 -1.14 4.72
N THR A 118 16.80 -1.59 3.73
CA THR A 118 17.10 -0.73 2.56
C THR A 118 15.82 -0.36 1.80
N PRO A 119 15.80 0.78 1.09
CA PRO A 119 14.64 1.19 0.29
C PRO A 119 14.15 0.10 -0.68
N GLU A 120 15.07 -0.65 -1.29
CA GLU A 120 14.77 -1.73 -2.24
C GLU A 120 14.04 -2.90 -1.57
N ARG A 121 14.38 -3.19 -0.31
CA ARG A 121 13.77 -4.28 0.46
C ARG A 121 12.37 -3.91 0.92
N VAL A 122 12.16 -2.67 1.39
CA VAL A 122 10.82 -2.15 1.72
C VAL A 122 9.96 -2.07 0.46
N HIS A 123 10.54 -1.64 -0.66
CA HIS A 123 9.85 -1.63 -1.95
C HIS A 123 9.42 -3.04 -2.37
N SER A 124 10.32 -4.02 -2.31
CA SER A 124 10.03 -5.42 -2.67
C SER A 124 8.93 -6.02 -1.79
N LEU A 125 8.98 -5.77 -0.47
CA LEU A 125 7.96 -6.21 0.47
C LEU A 125 6.59 -5.62 0.14
N THR A 126 6.51 -4.31 -0.05
CA THR A 126 5.23 -3.64 -0.31
C THR A 126 4.65 -4.01 -1.66
N ASP A 127 5.49 -4.20 -2.69
CA ASP A 127 5.06 -4.74 -3.98
C ASP A 127 4.51 -6.16 -3.86
N ALA A 128 5.21 -7.04 -3.15
CA ALA A 128 4.79 -8.41 -2.94
C ALA A 128 3.48 -8.50 -2.12
N LEU A 129 3.25 -7.61 -1.16
CA LEU A 129 1.99 -7.52 -0.42
C LEU A 129 0.81 -7.16 -1.33
N PHE A 130 0.97 -6.16 -2.20
CA PHE A 130 -0.07 -5.80 -3.16
C PHE A 130 -0.32 -6.93 -4.15
N ARG A 131 0.74 -7.51 -4.72
CA ARG A 131 0.63 -8.62 -5.68
C ARG A 131 -0.05 -9.84 -5.07
N ALA A 132 0.36 -10.22 -3.86
CA ALA A 132 -0.22 -11.34 -3.13
C ALA A 132 -1.72 -11.15 -2.93
N HIS A 133 -2.18 -9.95 -2.58
CA HIS A 133 -3.60 -9.69 -2.41
C HIS A 133 -4.36 -9.62 -3.74
N PHE A 134 -3.90 -8.79 -4.67
CA PHE A 134 -4.68 -8.39 -5.85
C PHE A 134 -4.50 -9.28 -7.07
N GLU A 135 -3.37 -9.97 -7.22
CA GLU A 135 -3.09 -10.82 -8.40
C GLU A 135 -3.10 -12.32 -8.04
N GLU A 136 -2.76 -12.65 -6.79
CA GLU A 136 -2.68 -14.03 -6.30
C GLU A 136 -3.89 -14.43 -5.42
N GLY A 137 -4.67 -13.48 -4.92
CA GLY A 137 -5.83 -13.75 -4.04
C GLY A 137 -5.47 -14.23 -2.62
N ARG A 138 -4.22 -14.06 -2.20
CA ARG A 138 -3.72 -14.53 -0.90
C ARG A 138 -4.22 -13.64 0.24
N ASN A 139 -4.43 -14.26 1.40
CA ASN A 139 -4.89 -13.60 2.61
C ASN A 139 -3.75 -12.88 3.33
N ILE A 140 -3.53 -11.60 3.03
CA ILE A 140 -2.53 -10.76 3.72
C ILE A 140 -2.91 -10.35 5.16
N GLY A 141 -3.99 -10.92 5.73
CA GLY A 141 -4.30 -10.87 7.16
C GLY A 141 -3.78 -12.09 7.93
N ASP A 142 -3.31 -13.12 7.23
CA ASP A 142 -2.77 -14.36 7.81
C ASP A 142 -1.26 -14.24 8.12
N THR A 143 -0.84 -14.80 9.26
CA THR A 143 0.56 -14.70 9.71
C THR A 143 1.51 -15.49 8.81
N GLU A 144 1.15 -16.72 8.44
CA GLU A 144 2.01 -17.60 7.66
C GLU A 144 2.20 -17.05 6.24
N THR A 145 1.11 -16.57 5.63
CA THR A 145 1.13 -15.88 4.33
C THR A 145 2.09 -14.69 4.34
N LEU A 146 2.01 -13.84 5.37
CA LEU A 146 2.89 -12.67 5.50
C LEU A 146 4.35 -13.05 5.75
N ALA A 147 4.60 -14.13 6.50
CA ALA A 147 5.94 -14.63 6.76
C ALA A 147 6.59 -15.19 5.48
N ASP A 148 5.84 -15.90 4.65
CA ASP A 148 6.31 -16.41 3.36
C ASP A 148 6.64 -15.27 2.39
N ILE A 149 5.79 -14.24 2.34
CA ILE A 149 6.04 -13.01 1.54
C ILE A 149 7.33 -12.33 2.01
N ALA A 150 7.46 -12.09 3.31
CA ALA A 150 8.65 -11.44 3.86
C ALA A 150 9.94 -12.24 3.62
N ALA A 151 9.86 -13.57 3.69
CA ALA A 151 10.99 -14.45 3.40
C ALA A 151 11.43 -14.38 1.94
N ALA A 152 10.47 -14.34 1.00
CA ALA A 152 10.77 -14.11 -0.42
C ALA A 152 11.44 -12.75 -0.69
N CYS A 153 11.22 -11.75 0.18
CA CYS A 153 11.88 -10.45 0.16
C CYS A 153 13.17 -10.39 1.01
N GLY A 154 13.68 -11.54 1.48
CA GLY A 154 14.96 -11.67 2.17
C GLY A 154 14.92 -11.56 3.70
N ASP A 155 13.75 -11.61 4.34
CA ASP A 155 13.60 -11.71 5.80
C ASP A 155 13.65 -13.15 6.31
N ARG A 156 13.78 -13.32 7.62
CA ARG A 156 13.70 -14.63 8.27
C ARG A 156 12.25 -14.93 8.61
N ARG A 157 11.69 -15.96 7.97
CA ARG A 157 10.30 -16.39 8.16
C ARG A 157 9.93 -16.53 9.63
N GLU A 158 10.74 -17.24 10.41
CA GLU A 158 10.48 -17.53 11.82
C GLU A 158 10.45 -16.25 12.67
N ALA A 159 11.32 -15.28 12.35
CA ALA A 159 11.34 -13.99 13.02
C ALA A 159 10.09 -13.16 12.73
N VAL A 160 9.55 -13.28 11.51
CA VAL A 160 8.30 -12.61 11.11
C VAL A 160 7.11 -13.25 11.78
N VAL A 161 7.04 -14.58 11.83
CA VAL A 161 5.99 -15.32 12.58
C VAL A 161 5.98 -14.90 14.05
N ALA A 162 7.16 -14.92 14.71
CA ALA A 162 7.28 -14.53 16.11
C ALA A 162 6.81 -13.09 16.35
N TYR A 163 7.21 -12.15 15.50
CA TYR A 163 6.79 -10.76 15.59
C TYR A 163 5.28 -10.58 15.40
N LEU A 164 4.70 -11.19 14.37
CA LEU A 164 3.27 -11.04 14.03
C LEU A 164 2.33 -11.74 15.02
N ASN A 165 2.79 -12.79 15.69
CA ASN A 165 2.07 -13.43 16.79
C ASN A 165 2.17 -12.63 18.09
N GLY A 166 3.20 -11.81 18.25
CA GLY A 166 3.30 -10.82 19.33
C GLY A 166 2.49 -9.55 19.07
N SER A 167 2.55 -8.62 20.03
CA SER A 167 1.88 -7.31 19.95
C SER A 167 2.79 -6.16 19.52
N GLU A 168 4.11 -6.40 19.39
CA GLU A 168 5.10 -5.37 19.07
C GLU A 168 4.73 -4.55 17.82
N GLY A 169 4.81 -3.22 17.91
CA GLY A 169 4.44 -2.31 16.82
C GLY A 169 2.94 -2.11 16.59
N THR A 170 2.05 -2.87 17.25
CA THR A 170 0.60 -2.72 17.09
C THR A 170 0.13 -1.31 17.42
N ASP A 171 0.49 -0.81 18.61
CA ASP A 171 0.03 0.51 19.03
C ASP A 171 0.71 1.63 18.24
N ALA A 172 1.94 1.42 17.77
CA ALA A 172 2.63 2.37 16.91
C ALA A 172 1.88 2.54 15.58
N VAL A 173 1.55 1.42 14.91
CA VAL A 173 0.79 1.42 13.65
C VAL A 173 -0.59 2.05 13.82
N LYS A 174 -1.33 1.69 14.89
CA LYS A 174 -2.64 2.28 15.16
C LYS A 174 -2.55 3.79 15.41
N ARG A 175 -1.61 4.24 16.23
CA ARG A 175 -1.37 5.68 16.46
C ARG A 175 -0.99 6.42 15.18
N MET A 176 -0.15 5.84 14.33
CA MET A 176 0.20 6.43 13.03
C MET A 176 -1.03 6.60 12.15
N ALA A 177 -1.89 5.57 12.06
CA ALA A 177 -3.12 5.64 11.28
C ALA A 177 -4.10 6.69 11.83
N GLU A 178 -4.22 6.80 13.15
CA GLU A 178 -5.02 7.86 13.79
C GLU A 178 -4.46 9.26 13.52
N GLN A 179 -3.14 9.45 13.59
CA GLN A 179 -2.48 10.71 13.31
C GLN A 179 -2.71 11.16 11.87
N VAL A 180 -2.54 10.24 10.91
CA VAL A 180 -2.84 10.49 9.49
C VAL A 180 -4.29 10.98 9.30
N ARG A 181 -5.27 10.37 9.98
CA ARG A 181 -6.66 10.83 9.93
C ARG A 181 -6.84 12.21 10.57
N LYS A 182 -6.17 12.49 11.69
CA LYS A 182 -6.17 13.81 12.34
C LYS A 182 -5.57 14.92 11.48
N LEU A 183 -4.68 14.56 10.55
CA LEU A 183 -4.14 15.47 9.53
C LEU A 183 -5.14 15.73 8.37
N GLY A 184 -6.36 15.20 8.44
CA GLY A 184 -7.41 15.43 7.44
C GLY A 184 -7.39 14.45 6.27
N VAL A 185 -6.53 13.42 6.28
CA VAL A 185 -6.50 12.40 5.23
C VAL A 185 -7.73 11.50 5.37
N THR A 186 -8.60 11.55 4.36
CA THR A 186 -9.86 10.78 4.31
C THR A 186 -9.92 9.76 3.18
N SER A 187 -9.00 9.82 2.22
CA SER A 187 -8.88 8.90 1.10
C SER A 187 -7.41 8.53 0.84
N VAL A 188 -7.21 7.38 0.19
CA VAL A 188 -5.89 6.85 -0.18
C VAL A 188 -5.89 6.36 -1.63
N PRO A 189 -4.73 6.35 -2.34
CA PRO A 189 -3.41 6.77 -1.86
C PRO A 189 -3.33 8.28 -1.65
N PHE A 190 -2.54 8.69 -0.66
CA PHE A 190 -2.28 10.10 -0.36
C PHE A 190 -0.78 10.29 -0.13
N TYR A 191 -0.21 11.29 -0.76
CA TYR A 191 1.23 11.54 -0.74
C TYR A 191 1.51 12.84 -0.01
N ILE A 192 2.47 12.83 0.91
CA ILE A 192 2.99 14.01 1.61
C ILE A 192 4.46 14.12 1.22
N VAL A 193 4.82 15.20 0.53
CA VAL A 193 6.16 15.40 -0.03
C VAL A 193 6.85 16.50 0.77
N ASP A 194 7.99 16.16 1.39
CA ASP A 194 8.79 17.00 2.29
C ASP A 194 7.95 17.78 3.33
N ARG A 195 6.81 17.21 3.75
CA ARG A 195 5.86 17.81 4.71
C ARG A 195 5.29 19.17 4.28
N GLN A 196 5.42 19.54 3.01
CA GLN A 196 4.99 20.83 2.46
C GLN A 196 3.91 20.66 1.40
N PHE A 197 4.03 19.64 0.55
CA PHE A 197 3.12 19.40 -0.55
C PHE A 197 2.32 18.14 -0.34
N THR A 198 1.08 18.14 -0.81
CA THR A 198 0.21 16.96 -0.74
C THR A 198 -0.44 16.67 -2.09
N LEU A 199 -0.59 15.39 -2.38
CA LEU A 199 -1.30 14.89 -3.56
C LEU A 199 -2.27 13.80 -3.10
N SER A 200 -3.47 13.77 -3.69
CA SER A 200 -4.50 12.79 -3.32
C SER A 200 -4.96 11.99 -4.54
N GLY A 201 -5.15 10.69 -4.33
CA GLY A 201 -5.64 9.73 -5.32
C GLY A 201 -4.55 9.17 -6.22
N ALA A 202 -4.90 8.15 -6.99
CA ALA A 202 -4.01 7.52 -7.97
C ALA A 202 -3.82 8.41 -9.22
N GLN A 203 -3.22 9.59 -9.05
CA GLN A 203 -2.91 10.52 -10.13
C GLN A 203 -1.97 9.87 -11.16
N SER A 204 -1.94 10.40 -12.39
CA SER A 204 -1.03 9.92 -13.43
C SER A 204 0.44 10.09 -13.01
N ALA A 205 1.33 9.26 -13.54
CA ALA A 205 2.77 9.36 -13.26
C ALA A 205 3.32 10.77 -13.57
N ALA A 206 2.81 11.41 -14.64
CA ALA A 206 3.18 12.78 -15.00
C ALA A 206 2.78 13.81 -13.92
N VAL A 207 1.55 13.71 -13.37
CA VAL A 207 1.09 14.61 -12.31
C VAL A 207 1.86 14.37 -11.01
N LEU A 208 2.10 13.11 -10.65
CA LEU A 208 2.92 12.76 -9.48
C LEU A 208 4.35 13.31 -9.64
N GLY A 209 4.98 13.10 -10.79
CA GLY A 209 6.33 13.60 -11.09
C GLY A 209 6.43 15.12 -11.05
N ALA A 210 5.44 15.82 -11.58
CA ALA A 210 5.38 17.28 -11.50
C ALA A 210 5.29 17.77 -10.04
N GLY A 211 4.45 17.13 -9.22
CA GLY A 211 4.33 17.50 -7.80
C GLY A 211 5.60 17.20 -6.99
N LEU A 212 6.28 16.09 -7.26
CA LEU A 212 7.58 15.78 -6.65
C LEU A 212 8.65 16.81 -7.04
N LEU A 213 8.69 17.22 -8.31
CA LEU A 213 9.63 18.24 -8.80
C LEU A 213 9.37 19.62 -8.21
N GLN A 214 8.10 19.99 -8.02
CA GLN A 214 7.73 21.26 -7.38
C GLN A 214 8.24 21.32 -5.94
N ALA A 215 8.14 20.23 -5.19
CA ALA A 215 8.65 20.14 -3.83
C ALA A 215 10.18 20.33 -3.76
N LEU A 216 10.92 19.83 -4.75
CA LEU A 216 12.37 20.03 -4.83
C LEU A 216 12.81 21.49 -5.07
N SER A 217 11.90 22.32 -5.55
CA SER A 217 12.18 23.72 -5.92
C SER A 217 11.75 24.73 -4.85
N SER A 218 11.21 24.25 -3.73
CA SER A 218 10.67 25.05 -2.61
C SER A 218 11.62 25.04 -1.42
#